data_AF-A0A5Z0FH32-F1
#
_entry.id   AF-A0A5Z0FH32-F1
#
_cell.length_a   1.000
_cell.length_b   1.000
_cell.length_c   1.000
_cell.angle_alpha   90.00
_cell.angle_beta   90.00
_cell.angle_gamma   90.00
#
_symmetry.space_group_name_H-M   'P 1'
#
loop_
_entity.id
_entity.type
_entity.pdbx_description
1 polymer ?
#
loop_
_entity_poly.entity_id
_entity_poly.type
_entity_poly.pdbx_seq_one_letter_code
_entity_poly.pdbx_strand_id
1 'polypeptide(L)'
;LLNILSLMDTPSSGEYILDNENLEQMDEEQKITLRREKIGLVFQQFHLIPYLNALENVMLSQYYHSSVDEEDAKMVLEKVGLSHRLTHLPSQLSGGEQQRVCIARALINNPELLLADEPTGNLDEANEQIVLQTLQKLKNEGKTIVLITHNPDLAKFADRTLILQHGVLK
;
A
#
# COMPACT_ATOMS: atom_id res chain seq x y z
N LEU A 1 1.64 5.27 15.42
CA LEU A 1 2.74 5.56 14.46
C LEU A 1 2.26 5.42 13.03
N LEU A 2 1.74 4.27 12.59
CA LEU A 2 1.24 4.08 11.22
C LEU A 2 0.27 5.18 10.78
N ASN A 3 -0.76 5.48 11.58
CA ASN A 3 -1.73 6.53 11.25
C ASN A 3 -1.10 7.93 11.10
N ILE A 4 -0.03 8.21 11.85
CA ILE A 4 0.73 9.47 11.72
C ILE A 4 1.50 9.46 10.39
N LEU A 5 2.21 8.36 10.09
CA LEU A 5 2.94 8.21 8.82
C LEU A 5 2.01 8.32 7.61
N SER A 6 0.78 7.82 7.72
CA SER A 6 -0.23 7.84 6.67
C SER A 6 -1.06 9.12 6.60
N LEU A 7 -0.78 10.14 7.41
CA LEU A 7 -1.55 11.39 7.48
C LEU A 7 -3.05 11.16 7.78
N MET A 8 -3.36 10.14 8.59
CA MET A 8 -4.70 9.91 9.16
C MET A 8 -4.81 10.43 10.59
N ASP A 9 -3.67 10.73 11.21
CA ASP A 9 -3.56 11.26 12.55
C ASP A 9 -2.39 12.27 12.59
N THR A 10 -2.38 13.14 13.61
CA THR A 10 -1.35 14.17 13.77
C THR A 10 -0.57 13.94 15.06
N PRO A 11 0.76 14.15 15.08
CA PRO A 11 1.52 14.04 16.31
C PRO A 11 1.08 15.15 17.28
N SER A 12 1.03 14.85 18.58
CA SER A 12 0.74 15.87 19.59
C SER A 12 1.88 16.89 19.73
N SER A 13 3.10 16.51 19.35
CA SER A 13 4.29 17.36 19.35
C SER A 13 5.37 16.75 18.47
N GLY A 14 6.22 17.60 17.89
CA GLY A 14 7.39 17.19 17.11
C GLY A 14 7.08 17.08 15.62
N GLU A 15 8.13 17.20 14.82
CA GLU A 15 8.00 17.45 13.39
C GLU A 15 7.93 16.15 12.58
N TYR A 16 7.03 16.13 11.59
CA TYR A 16 7.02 15.11 10.54
C TYR A 16 7.26 15.78 9.18
N ILE A 17 8.35 15.38 8.53
CA ILE A 17 8.75 15.86 7.21
C ILE A 17 8.59 14.72 6.21
N LEU A 18 7.82 14.95 5.15
CA LEU A 18 7.62 14.02 4.04
C LEU A 18 8.00 14.72 2.74
N ASP A 19 8.90 14.14 1.96
CA ASP A 19 9.39 14.71 0.69
C ASP A 19 9.85 16.18 0.79
N ASN A 20 10.58 16.50 1.87
CA ASN A 20 11.04 17.86 2.23
C ASN A 20 9.92 18.85 2.62
N GLU A 21 8.68 18.41 2.76
CA GLU A 21 7.57 19.24 3.21
C GLU A 21 7.29 19.03 4.70
N ASN A 22 7.25 20.11 5.48
CA ASN A 22 6.88 20.06 6.90
C ASN A 22 5.35 20.08 7.04
N LEU A 23 4.82 19.01 7.62
CA LEU A 23 3.38 18.74 7.71
C LEU A 23 2.67 19.50 8.82
N GLU A 24 3.40 20.06 9.79
CA GLU A 24 2.80 20.89 10.85
C GLU A 24 2.24 22.21 10.32
N GLN A 25 2.80 22.69 9.20
CA GLN A 25 2.39 23.95 8.56
C GLN A 25 1.25 23.76 7.56
N MET A 26 0.81 22.52 7.35
CA MET A 26 -0.24 22.19 6.40
C MET A 26 -1.62 22.16 7.05
N ASP A 27 -2.61 22.67 6.34
CA ASP A 27 -4.01 22.43 6.66
C ASP A 27 -4.46 21.01 6.28
N GLU A 28 -5.68 20.66 6.66
CA GLU A 28 -6.22 19.32 6.42
C GLU A 28 -6.43 19.01 4.92
N GLU A 29 -6.72 20.02 4.10
CA GLU A 29 -6.92 19.84 2.66
C GLU A 29 -5.59 19.51 1.97
N GLN A 30 -4.52 20.21 2.35
CA GLN A 30 -3.16 19.94 1.92
C GLN A 30 -2.71 18.54 2.31
N LYS A 31 -2.95 18.11 3.56
CA LYS A 31 -2.64 16.74 4.01
C LYS A 31 -3.41 15.67 3.24
N ILE A 32 -4.68 15.92 2.92
CA ILE A 32 -5.50 15.00 2.12
C ILE A 32 -4.93 14.85 0.71
N THR A 33 -4.55 15.96 0.08
CA THR A 33 -3.93 15.96 -1.25
C THR A 33 -2.59 15.21 -1.23
N LEU A 34 -1.72 15.57 -0.28
CA LEU A 34 -0.43 14.91 -0.13
C LEU A 34 -0.56 13.41 0.12
N ARG A 35 -1.47 12.99 0.99
CA ARG A 35 -1.74 11.57 1.25
C ARG A 35 -2.14 10.84 -0.03
N ARG A 36 -3.02 11.42 -0.84
CA ARG A 36 -3.50 10.80 -2.09
C ARG A 36 -2.41 10.66 -3.13
N GLU A 37 -1.48 11.62 -3.19
CA GLU A 37 -0.41 11.66 -4.20
C GLU A 37 0.83 10.86 -3.79
N LYS A 38 1.19 10.89 -2.51
CA LYS A 38 2.50 10.41 -2.04
C LYS A 38 2.45 9.08 -1.30
N ILE A 39 1.27 8.68 -0.79
CA ILE A 39 1.15 7.54 0.13
C ILE A 39 0.20 6.47 -0.43
N GLY A 40 0.73 5.26 -0.63
CA GLY A 40 -0.05 4.04 -0.87
C GLY A 40 -0.24 3.27 0.43
N LEU A 41 -1.45 2.76 0.67
CA LEU A 41 -1.79 1.97 1.87
C LEU A 41 -2.23 0.56 1.50
N VAL A 42 -1.64 -0.43 2.17
CA VAL A 42 -2.01 -1.84 2.09
C VAL A 42 -2.26 -2.34 3.50
N PHE A 43 -3.39 -3.03 3.70
CA PHE A 43 -3.80 -3.54 5.01
C PHE A 43 -3.86 -5.08 4.99
N GLN A 44 -3.96 -5.69 6.17
CA GLN A 44 -4.22 -7.12 6.34
C GLN A 44 -5.59 -7.53 5.76
N GLN A 45 -6.58 -6.66 5.85
CA GLN A 45 -7.91 -6.86 5.29
C GLN A 45 -7.97 -6.21 3.90
N PHE A 46 -8.49 -6.94 2.92
CA PHE A 46 -8.41 -6.50 1.51
C PHE A 46 -9.18 -5.20 1.22
N HIS A 47 -10.30 -4.99 1.92
CA HIS A 47 -11.22 -3.87 1.67
C HIS A 47 -11.55 -3.67 0.18
N LEU A 48 -11.65 -4.77 -0.58
CA LEU A 48 -12.09 -4.74 -1.97
C LEU A 48 -13.61 -4.61 -2.02
N ILE A 49 -14.12 -3.85 -2.98
CA ILE A 49 -15.54 -3.73 -3.22
C ILE A 49 -16.01 -5.01 -3.93
N PRO A 50 -16.92 -5.81 -3.32
CA PRO A 50 -17.19 -7.17 -3.75
C PRO A 50 -17.90 -7.28 -5.11
N TYR A 51 -18.59 -6.21 -5.53
CA TYR A 51 -19.32 -6.15 -6.80
C TYR A 51 -18.53 -5.46 -7.93
N LEU A 52 -17.28 -5.06 -7.67
CA LEU A 52 -16.36 -4.55 -8.67
C LEU A 52 -15.30 -5.60 -8.96
N ASN A 53 -14.85 -5.71 -10.21
CA ASN A 53 -13.75 -6.59 -10.59
C ASN A 53 -12.39 -6.03 -10.15
N ALA A 54 -11.32 -6.79 -10.36
CA ALA A 54 -9.96 -6.40 -9.98
C ALA A 54 -9.53 -5.07 -10.62
N LEU A 55 -9.81 -4.89 -11.91
CA LEU A 55 -9.50 -3.68 -12.66
C LEU A 55 -10.26 -2.47 -12.09
N GLU A 56 -11.57 -2.60 -11.88
CA GLU A 56 -12.43 -1.57 -11.31
C GLU A 56 -12.02 -1.18 -9.87
N ASN A 57 -11.63 -2.16 -9.04
CA ASN A 57 -11.13 -1.90 -7.69
C ASN A 57 -9.84 -1.06 -7.68
N VAL A 58 -8.97 -1.25 -8.67
CA VAL A 58 -7.74 -0.46 -8.83
C VAL A 58 -8.07 0.94 -9.36
N MET A 59 -8.94 1.02 -10.38
CA MET A 59 -9.40 2.28 -10.98
C MET A 59 -10.05 3.23 -9.97
N LEU A 60 -10.73 2.71 -8.93
CA LEU A 60 -11.31 3.54 -7.88
C LEU A 60 -10.30 4.39 -7.10
N SER A 61 -9.03 4.00 -7.10
CA SER A 61 -7.97 4.76 -6.43
C SER A 61 -7.24 5.72 -7.37
N GLN A 62 -7.58 5.74 -8.67
CA GLN A 62 -7.04 6.72 -9.60
C GLN A 62 -7.51 8.12 -9.24
N TYR A 63 -6.56 9.06 -9.26
CA TYR A 63 -6.83 10.46 -9.02
C TYR A 63 -7.75 11.06 -10.12
N TYR A 64 -8.68 11.92 -9.70
CA TYR A 64 -9.62 12.69 -10.52
C TYR A 64 -8.93 13.84 -11.30
N HIS A 65 -7.89 13.56 -12.09
CA HIS A 65 -7.44 14.46 -13.16
C HIS A 65 -8.21 14.07 -14.42
N SER A 66 -9.52 14.36 -14.41
CA SER A 66 -10.42 14.39 -15.57
C SER A 66 -10.69 13.09 -16.37
N SER A 67 -9.96 11.99 -16.17
CA SER A 67 -10.30 10.68 -16.75
C SER A 67 -9.67 9.52 -15.99
N VAL A 68 -10.48 8.49 -15.73
CA VAL A 68 -10.01 7.19 -15.22
C VAL A 68 -9.33 6.47 -16.39
N ASP A 69 -8.01 6.23 -16.29
CA ASP A 69 -7.27 5.54 -17.35
C ASP A 69 -7.23 4.03 -17.08
N GLU A 70 -8.03 3.29 -17.85
CA GLU A 70 -8.08 1.83 -17.77
C GLU A 70 -6.71 1.19 -18.06
N GLU A 71 -5.90 1.76 -18.94
CA GLU A 71 -4.59 1.22 -19.30
C GLU A 71 -3.59 1.33 -18.16
N ASP A 72 -3.60 2.43 -17.41
CA ASP A 72 -2.77 2.55 -16.20
C ASP A 72 -3.12 1.48 -15.16
N ALA A 73 -4.42 1.23 -14.95
CA ALA A 73 -4.86 0.20 -14.01
C ALA A 73 -4.47 -1.21 -14.49
N LYS A 74 -4.55 -1.48 -15.80
CA LYS A 74 -4.04 -2.73 -16.39
C LYS A 74 -2.53 -2.90 -16.19
N MET A 75 -1.74 -1.86 -16.48
CA MET A 75 -0.28 -1.89 -16.33
C MET A 75 0.12 -2.16 -14.87
N VAL A 76 -0.57 -1.56 -13.90
CA VAL A 76 -0.27 -1.78 -12.49
C VAL A 76 -0.70 -3.18 -12.04
N LEU A 77 -1.83 -3.70 -12.53
CA LEU A 77 -2.22 -5.09 -12.29
C LEU A 77 -1.24 -6.09 -12.92
N GLU A 78 -0.68 -5.78 -14.10
CA GLU A 78 0.37 -6.58 -14.71
C GLU A 78 1.66 -6.58 -13.87
N LYS A 79 2.07 -5.43 -13.32
CA LYS A 79 3.26 -5.33 -12.45
C LYS A 79 3.20 -6.27 -11.24
N VAL A 80 2.00 -6.48 -10.70
CA VAL A 80 1.72 -7.42 -9.59
C VAL A 80 1.30 -8.82 -10.07
N GLY A 81 1.46 -9.13 -11.37
CA GLY A 81 1.24 -10.47 -11.93
C GLY A 81 -0.24 -10.88 -12.10
N LEU A 82 -1.15 -9.92 -12.26
CA LEU A 82 -2.60 -10.13 -12.36
C LEU A 82 -3.21 -9.75 -13.73
N SER A 83 -2.41 -9.67 -14.78
CA SER A 83 -2.89 -9.36 -16.15
C SER A 83 -3.96 -10.32 -16.67
N HIS A 84 -4.00 -11.56 -16.18
CA HIS A 84 -4.99 -12.58 -16.53
C HIS A 84 -6.26 -12.57 -15.65
N ARG A 85 -6.34 -11.66 -14.66
CA ARG A 85 -7.42 -11.60 -13.66
C ARG A 85 -8.20 -10.28 -13.67
N LEU A 86 -7.97 -9.41 -14.64
CA LEU A 86 -8.56 -8.05 -14.71
C LEU A 86 -10.07 -8.02 -14.43
N THR A 87 -10.83 -8.94 -15.02
CA THR A 87 -12.30 -8.97 -14.94
C THR A 87 -12.86 -9.86 -13.83
N HIS A 88 -12.01 -10.45 -12.98
CA HIS A 88 -12.46 -11.30 -11.88
C HIS A 88 -12.95 -10.46 -10.70
N LEU A 89 -14.08 -10.86 -10.13
CA LEU A 89 -14.58 -10.33 -8.86
C LEU A 89 -13.72 -10.83 -7.69
N PRO A 90 -13.68 -10.11 -6.54
CA PRO A 90 -12.94 -10.54 -5.34
C PRO A 90 -13.29 -11.97 -4.89
N SER A 91 -14.55 -12.39 -5.04
CA SER A 91 -14.99 -13.75 -4.71
C SER A 91 -14.39 -14.85 -5.61
N GLN A 92 -13.81 -14.49 -6.75
CA GLN A 92 -13.17 -15.39 -7.71
C GLN A 92 -11.63 -15.37 -7.58
N LEU A 93 -11.09 -14.59 -6.64
CA LEU A 93 -9.66 -14.44 -6.41
C LEU A 93 -9.26 -15.15 -5.10
N SER A 94 -8.14 -15.85 -5.12
CA SER A 94 -7.48 -16.34 -3.91
C SER A 94 -7.08 -15.18 -2.99
N GLY A 95 -6.81 -15.45 -1.71
CA GLY A 95 -6.37 -14.42 -0.77
C GLY A 95 -5.10 -13.70 -1.23
N GLY A 96 -4.12 -14.44 -1.77
CA GLY A 96 -2.91 -13.83 -2.33
C GLY A 96 -3.17 -12.98 -3.57
N GLU A 97 -4.10 -13.40 -4.45
CA GLU A 97 -4.53 -12.56 -5.59
C GLU A 97 -5.25 -11.29 -5.11
N GLN A 98 -6.16 -11.39 -4.13
CA GLN A 98 -6.84 -10.22 -3.56
C GLN A 98 -5.83 -9.24 -2.95
N GLN A 99 -4.83 -9.73 -2.21
CA GLN A 99 -3.78 -8.88 -1.66
C GLN A 99 -2.95 -8.19 -2.74
N ARG A 100 -2.66 -8.89 -3.86
CA ARG A 100 -1.98 -8.26 -5.00
C ARG A 100 -2.85 -7.21 -5.69
N VAL A 101 -4.17 -7.37 -5.73
CA VAL A 101 -5.09 -6.29 -6.15
C VAL A 101 -4.99 -5.10 -5.18
N CYS A 102 -4.93 -5.32 -3.87
CA CYS A 102 -4.74 -4.24 -2.89
C CYS A 102 -3.41 -3.50 -3.08
N ILE A 103 -2.33 -4.23 -3.38
CA ILE A 103 -1.03 -3.63 -3.72
C ILE A 103 -1.14 -2.81 -5.01
N ALA A 104 -1.78 -3.34 -6.06
CA ALA A 104 -2.01 -2.60 -7.30
C ALA A 104 -2.79 -1.31 -7.04
N ARG A 105 -3.85 -1.37 -6.24
CA ARG A 105 -4.65 -0.21 -5.82
C ARG A 105 -3.80 0.83 -5.08
N ALA A 106 -2.89 0.40 -4.21
CA ALA A 106 -1.98 1.30 -3.51
C ALA A 106 -0.94 1.93 -4.44
N LEU A 107 -0.57 1.27 -5.54
CA LEU A 107 0.46 1.72 -6.47
C LEU A 107 -0.05 2.62 -7.61
N ILE A 108 -1.37 2.69 -7.82
CA ILE A 108 -1.94 3.27 -9.04
C ILE A 108 -1.58 4.74 -9.25
N ASN A 109 -1.47 5.52 -8.17
CA ASN A 109 -1.04 6.92 -8.23
C ASN A 109 0.49 7.09 -8.16
N ASN A 110 1.24 5.99 -8.33
CA ASN A 110 2.70 5.96 -8.27
C ASN A 110 3.26 6.61 -6.97
N PRO A 111 2.77 6.24 -5.77
CA PRO A 111 3.19 6.89 -4.53
C PRO A 111 4.69 6.74 -4.27
N GLU A 112 5.23 7.67 -3.50
CA GLU A 112 6.61 7.66 -3.04
C GLU A 112 6.82 6.68 -1.87
N LEU A 113 5.80 6.58 -1.01
CA LEU A 113 5.80 5.73 0.17
C LEU A 113 4.66 4.71 0.11
N LEU A 114 5.00 3.43 0.17
CA LEU A 114 4.04 2.36 0.39
C LEU A 114 4.08 1.94 1.87
N LEU A 115 2.96 2.12 2.56
CA LEU A 115 2.76 1.66 3.93
C LEU A 115 1.96 0.36 3.90
N ALA A 116 2.57 -0.72 4.41
CA ALA A 116 1.96 -2.05 4.43
C ALA A 116 1.78 -2.54 5.87
N ASP A 117 0.53 -2.57 6.33
CA ASP A 117 0.14 -3.01 7.67
C ASP A 117 -0.29 -4.48 7.65
N GLU A 118 0.58 -5.35 8.15
CA GLU A 118 0.37 -6.81 8.21
C GLU A 118 -0.15 -7.40 6.88
N PRO A 119 0.49 -7.12 5.73
CA PRO A 119 -0.08 -7.43 4.42
C PRO A 119 -0.24 -8.94 4.15
N THR A 120 0.31 -9.81 5.00
CA THR A 120 0.24 -11.26 4.84
C THR A 120 -0.53 -11.96 5.96
N GLY A 121 -1.01 -11.24 6.98
CA GLY A 121 -1.57 -11.83 8.20
C GLY A 121 -2.85 -12.66 8.02
N ASN A 122 -3.51 -12.57 6.86
CA ASN A 122 -4.71 -13.35 6.51
C ASN A 122 -4.42 -14.41 5.41
N LEU A 123 -3.15 -14.67 5.09
CA LEU A 123 -2.75 -15.54 3.99
C LEU A 123 -2.15 -16.86 4.52
N ASP A 124 -2.30 -17.93 3.74
CA ASP A 124 -1.46 -19.11 3.93
C ASP A 124 -0.01 -18.84 3.50
N GLU A 125 0.91 -19.70 3.93
CA GLU A 125 2.35 -19.56 3.70
C GLU A 125 2.71 -19.40 2.21
N ALA A 126 2.03 -20.15 1.34
CA ALA A 126 2.29 -20.08 -0.10
C ALA A 126 1.90 -18.72 -0.69
N ASN A 127 0.73 -18.21 -0.32
CA ASN A 127 0.25 -16.89 -0.75
C ASN A 127 1.04 -15.75 -0.12
N GLU A 128 1.47 -15.90 1.14
CA GLU A 128 2.36 -14.96 1.81
C GLU A 128 3.67 -14.77 1.04
N GLN A 129 4.33 -15.86 0.64
CA GLN A 129 5.57 -15.79 -0.13
C GLN A 129 5.40 -15.02 -1.45
N ILE A 130 4.27 -15.22 -2.15
CA ILE A 130 4.01 -14.51 -3.41
C ILE A 130 3.83 -13.00 -3.17
N VAL A 131 3.15 -12.61 -2.09
CA VAL A 131 2.98 -11.20 -1.71
C VAL A 131 4.32 -10.57 -1.34
N LEU A 132 5.16 -11.27 -0.56
CA LEU A 132 6.50 -10.79 -0.20
C LEU A 132 7.40 -10.63 -1.42
N GLN A 133 7.39 -11.59 -2.35
CA GLN A 133 8.12 -11.47 -3.61
C GLN A 133 7.66 -10.25 -4.42
N THR A 134 6.36 -9.96 -4.42
CA THR A 134 5.80 -8.77 -5.06
C THR A 134 6.35 -7.50 -4.42
N LEU A 135 6.36 -7.40 -3.09
CA LEU A 135 6.92 -6.26 -2.36
C LEU A 135 8.44 -6.12 -2.59
N GLN A 136 9.18 -7.23 -2.59
CA GLN A 136 10.62 -7.22 -2.89
C GLN A 136 10.92 -6.72 -4.30
N LYS A 137 10.13 -7.13 -5.30
CA LYS A 137 10.26 -6.64 -6.67
C LYS A 137 10.08 -5.12 -6.73
N LEU A 138 9.00 -4.60 -6.12
CA LEU A 138 8.73 -3.17 -6.06
C LEU A 138 9.84 -2.38 -5.34
N LYS A 139 10.36 -2.93 -4.23
CA LYS A 139 11.52 -2.37 -3.52
C LYS A 139 12.74 -2.29 -4.44
N ASN A 140 13.04 -3.35 -5.17
CA ASN A 140 14.18 -3.40 -6.10
C ASN A 140 14.00 -2.45 -7.31
N GLU A 141 12.76 -2.08 -7.63
CA GLU A 141 12.42 -1.03 -8.61
C GLU A 141 12.53 0.39 -8.03
N GLY A 142 12.95 0.54 -6.77
CA GLY A 142 13.21 1.82 -6.12
C GLY A 142 12.05 2.37 -5.29
N LYS A 143 11.00 1.58 -5.03
CA LYS A 143 9.90 2.02 -4.15
C LYS A 143 10.30 1.94 -2.68
N THR A 144 9.98 3.00 -1.93
CA THR A 144 10.11 3.00 -0.47
C THR A 144 8.92 2.27 0.13
N ILE A 145 9.19 1.22 0.89
CA ILE A 145 8.16 0.40 1.54
C ILE A 145 8.44 0.37 3.05
N VAL A 146 7.44 0.73 3.85
CA VAL A 146 7.44 0.51 5.29
C VAL A 146 6.46 -0.62 5.58
N LEU A 147 7.01 -1.75 5.98
CA LEU A 147 6.26 -2.94 6.38
C LEU A 147 6.11 -2.95 7.90
N ILE A 148 4.87 -3.03 8.38
CA ILE A 148 4.53 -3.14 9.79
C ILE A 148 4.11 -4.59 10.02
N THR A 149 4.81 -5.27 10.92
CA THR A 149 4.47 -6.65 11.25
C THR A 149 4.92 -7.09 12.64
N HIS A 150 4.18 -8.01 13.24
CA HIS A 150 4.57 -8.78 14.42
C HIS A 150 5.34 -10.07 14.08
N ASN A 151 5.43 -10.45 12.80
CA ASN A 151 6.16 -11.63 12.36
C ASN A 151 7.65 -11.32 12.15
N PRO A 152 8.57 -11.82 12.99
CA PRO A 152 9.99 -11.54 12.86
C PRO A 152 10.61 -12.15 11.60
N ASP A 153 10.02 -13.18 11.02
CA ASP A 153 10.52 -13.79 9.79
C ASP A 153 10.31 -12.86 8.59
N LEU A 154 9.24 -12.07 8.57
CA LEU A 154 9.00 -11.04 7.56
C LEU A 154 10.00 -9.89 7.64
N ALA A 155 10.44 -9.55 8.85
CA ALA A 155 11.42 -8.48 9.05
C ALA A 155 12.75 -8.76 8.33
N LYS A 156 13.10 -10.04 8.09
CA LYS A 156 14.31 -10.46 7.36
C LYS A 156 14.31 -10.05 5.88
N PHE A 157 13.14 -9.70 5.33
CA PHE A 157 12.99 -9.27 3.93
C PHE A 157 13.25 -7.77 3.75
N ALA A 158 13.30 -7.01 4.84
CA ALA A 158 13.54 -5.57 4.83
C ALA A 158 15.04 -5.25 4.88
N ASP A 159 15.43 -4.12 4.27
CA ASP A 159 16.82 -3.64 4.33
C ASP A 159 17.19 -3.12 5.73
N ARG A 160 16.17 -2.70 6.50
CA ARG A 160 16.29 -2.21 7.87
C ARG A 160 15.09 -2.67 8.69
N THR A 161 15.36 -3.10 9.92
CA THR A 161 14.32 -3.45 10.90
C THR A 161 14.40 -2.48 12.07
N LEU A 162 13.25 -1.94 12.48
CA LEU A 162 13.12 -1.10 13.67
C LEU A 162 12.11 -1.75 14.62
N ILE A 163 12.41 -1.75 15.91
CA ILE A 163 11.52 -2.34 16.91
C ILE A 163 10.84 -1.22 17.68
N LEU A 164 9.51 -1.15 17.62
CA LEU A 164 8.73 -0.22 18.43
C LEU A 164 8.31 -0.90 19.74
N GLN A 165 8.82 -0.42 20.88
CA GLN A 165 8.47 -0.94 22.20
C GLN A 165 7.98 0.20 23.10
N HIS A 166 6.76 0.08 23.64
CA HIS A 166 6.14 1.09 24.50
C HIS A 166 6.17 2.51 23.91
N GLY A 167 5.98 2.64 22.59
CA GLY A 167 5.98 3.92 21.88
C GLY A 167 7.36 4.48 21.54
N VAL A 168 8.44 3.73 21.78
CA VAL A 168 9.82 4.16 21.50
C VAL A 168 10.49 3.19 20.51
N LEU A 169 11.16 3.73 19.49
CA LEU A 169 11.96 2.94 18.55
C LEU A 169 13.29 2.54 19.19
N LYS A 170 13.67 1.27 19.02
CA LYS A 170 14.94 0.69 19.47
C LYS A 170 15.79 0.23 18.29
#